data_AF-A0A1T5ADG4-F1
#
_entry.id   AF-A0A1T5ADG4-F1
#
_cell.length_a   1.000
_cell.length_b   1.000
_cell.length_c   1.000
_cell.angle_alpha   90.00
_cell.angle_beta   90.00
_cell.angle_gamma   90.00
#
_symmetry.space_group_name_H-M   'P 1'
#
loop_
_entity.id
_entity.type
_entity.pdbx_description
1 polymer ?
#
loop_
_entity_poly.entity_id
_entity_poly.type
_entity_poly.pdbx_seq_one_letter_code
_entity_poly.pdbx_strand_id
1 'polypeptide(L)'
;MTRSSRPYAAGAASRRTFAGFNTDIPTAGFYRLALRGGAAPAAIRVWYGPPHDPVTGEEMDRSWRWQAEANGEPIDLEQVWPRCARQIITEAEHDMMCRKARWAREHAPDSALADPRRVVDPLNSPLPF
;
A
#
# COMPACT_ATOMS: atom_id res chain seq x y z
N MET A 1 -19.43 29.70 42.03
CA MET A 1 -18.53 29.29 40.93
C MET A 1 -17.77 28.06 41.39
N THR A 2 -18.16 26.87 40.92
CA THR A 2 -17.62 25.58 41.40
C THR A 2 -16.60 25.06 40.38
N ARG A 3 -15.31 24.95 40.75
CA ARG A 3 -14.28 24.39 39.88
C ARG A 3 -14.38 22.87 39.85
N SER A 4 -14.49 22.31 38.65
CA SER A 4 -14.42 20.87 38.37
C SER A 4 -13.12 20.25 38.91
N SER A 5 -13.25 19.24 39.77
CA SER A 5 -12.13 18.50 40.39
C SER A 5 -11.63 17.35 39.52
N ARG A 6 -11.44 17.56 38.22
CA ARG A 6 -10.84 16.52 37.37
C ARG A 6 -9.31 16.56 37.50
N PRO A 7 -8.66 15.53 38.08
CA PRO A 7 -7.22 15.44 38.04
C PRO A 7 -6.75 15.26 36.59
N TYR A 8 -5.67 15.95 36.23
CA TYR A 8 -5.08 15.96 34.88
C TYR A 8 -4.77 14.55 34.34
N ALA A 9 -4.49 13.59 35.22
CA ALA A 9 -4.20 12.19 34.88
C ALA A 9 -5.42 11.34 34.50
N ALA A 10 -6.66 11.87 34.59
CA ALA A 10 -7.88 11.17 34.18
C ALA A 10 -8.14 11.24 32.66
N GLY A 11 -7.11 11.51 31.86
CA GLY A 11 -7.14 11.42 30.40
C GLY A 11 -7.24 9.96 29.99
N ALA A 12 -8.45 9.52 29.68
CA ALA A 12 -8.84 8.29 29.00
C ALA A 12 -7.66 7.41 28.54
N ALA A 13 -7.30 6.43 29.37
CA ALA A 13 -6.58 5.26 28.90
C ALA A 13 -7.54 4.44 28.02
N SER A 14 -7.81 4.94 26.81
CA SER A 14 -8.30 4.09 25.73
C SER A 14 -7.17 3.12 25.42
N ARG A 15 -7.16 2.00 26.14
CA ARG A 15 -6.26 0.88 25.87
C ARG A 15 -6.76 0.23 24.58
N ARG A 16 -6.51 0.89 23.44
CA ARG A 16 -6.63 0.25 22.14
C ARG A 16 -5.61 -0.88 22.14
N THR A 17 -6.09 -2.10 22.33
CA THR A 17 -5.33 -3.31 22.06
C THR A 17 -5.09 -3.35 20.57
N PHE A 18 -3.92 -2.89 20.14
CA PHE A 18 -3.43 -3.19 18.81
C PHE A 18 -2.99 -4.65 18.85
N ALA A 19 -3.65 -5.50 18.04
CA ALA A 19 -3.03 -6.75 17.65
C ALA A 19 -1.76 -6.36 16.87
N GLY A 20 -0.62 -6.32 17.57
CA GLY A 20 0.65 -6.03 16.95
C GLY A 20 0.94 -7.09 15.92
N PHE A 21 1.28 -6.69 14.69
CA PHE A 21 1.86 -7.60 13.71
C PHE A 21 3.38 -7.49 13.80
N ASN A 22 4.09 -8.60 13.59
CA ASN A 22 5.54 -8.58 13.56
C ASN A 22 6.01 -7.89 12.27
N THR A 23 6.68 -6.75 12.39
CA THR A 23 7.21 -5.99 11.26
C THR A 23 8.44 -6.66 10.64
N ASP A 24 9.12 -7.55 11.37
CA ASP A 24 10.38 -8.17 10.92
C ASP A 24 10.13 -9.36 9.99
N ILE A 25 8.91 -9.89 9.97
CA ILE A 25 8.53 -11.04 9.16
C ILE A 25 7.49 -10.58 8.13
N PRO A 26 7.85 -10.47 6.84
CA PRO A 26 6.89 -10.19 5.78
C PRO A 26 5.78 -11.23 5.79
N THR A 27 4.55 -10.78 5.53
CA THR A 27 3.39 -11.67 5.42
C THR A 27 2.88 -11.63 3.98
N ALA A 28 2.60 -12.81 3.42
CA ALA A 28 2.03 -12.90 2.09
C ALA A 28 0.58 -12.38 2.11
N GLY A 29 0.21 -11.59 1.11
CA GLY A 29 -1.13 -11.02 1.02
C GLY A 29 -1.21 -9.83 0.08
N PHE A 30 -2.40 -9.22 0.06
CA PHE A 30 -2.70 -8.03 -0.71
C PHE A 30 -2.85 -6.83 0.22
N TYR A 31 -2.24 -5.73 -0.17
CA TYR A 31 -2.19 -4.51 0.63
C TYR A 31 -2.42 -3.29 -0.23
N ARG A 32 -2.77 -2.18 0.41
CA ARG A 32 -2.91 -0.87 -0.23
C ARG A 32 -1.87 0.10 0.32
N LEU A 33 -1.10 0.74 -0.55
CA LEU A 33 -0.08 1.70 -0.13
C LEU A 33 0.10 2.81 -1.18
N ALA A 34 0.16 4.06 -0.74
CA ALA A 34 0.70 5.14 -1.57
C ALA A 34 2.24 5.11 -1.50
N LEU A 35 2.90 4.90 -2.64
CA LEU A 35 4.37 4.78 -2.70
C LEU A 35 5.05 6.09 -2.26
N ARG A 36 4.45 7.22 -2.62
CA ARG A 36 4.89 8.58 -2.24
C ARG A 36 3.77 9.33 -1.52
N GLY A 37 4.14 10.25 -0.63
CA GLY A 37 3.18 11.17 0.00
C GLY A 37 2.42 11.97 -1.06
N GLY A 38 1.09 11.92 -1.00
CA GLY A 38 0.21 12.59 -1.97
C GLY A 38 0.04 11.85 -3.30
N ALA A 39 0.62 10.67 -3.51
CA ALA A 39 0.36 9.85 -4.70
C ALA A 39 -0.94 9.04 -4.57
N ALA A 40 -1.47 8.56 -5.70
CA ALA A 40 -2.60 7.65 -5.68
C ALA A 40 -2.18 6.32 -5.01
N PRO A 41 -3.09 5.68 -4.25
CA PRO A 41 -2.79 4.40 -3.63
C PRO A 41 -2.57 3.33 -4.71
N ALA A 42 -1.49 2.58 -4.59
CA ALA A 42 -1.21 1.39 -5.39
C ALA A 42 -1.68 0.13 -4.66
N ALA A 43 -2.08 -0.87 -5.44
CA ALA A 43 -2.30 -2.22 -4.96
C ALA A 43 -0.96 -2.94 -4.88
N ILE A 44 -0.64 -3.42 -3.68
CA ILE A 44 0.60 -4.12 -3.39
C ILE A 44 0.30 -5.60 -3.19
N ARG A 45 1.05 -6.48 -3.85
CA ARG A 45 1.03 -7.91 -3.59
C ARG A 45 2.37 -8.31 -2.98
N VAL A 46 2.35 -9.04 -1.87
CA VAL A 46 3.54 -9.61 -1.24
C VAL A 46 3.41 -11.13 -1.26
N TRP A 47 4.46 -11.84 -1.68
CA TRP A 47 4.48 -13.31 -1.68
C TRP A 47 5.90 -13.83 -1.48
N TYR A 48 6.02 -15.10 -1.08
CA TYR A 48 7.29 -15.81 -0.96
C TYR A 48 7.38 -16.85 -2.08
N GLY A 49 8.40 -16.76 -2.93
CA GLY A 49 8.51 -17.64 -4.09
C GLY A 49 9.78 -17.40 -4.92
N PRO A 50 9.92 -18.11 -6.06
CA PRO A 50 11.03 -17.91 -6.99
C PRO A 50 10.95 -16.51 -7.60
N PRO A 51 12.08 -15.80 -7.74
CA PRO A 51 12.06 -14.46 -8.31
C PRO A 51 11.57 -14.45 -9.75
N HIS A 52 10.75 -13.47 -10.10
CA HIS A 52 10.38 -13.25 -11.49
C HIS A 52 11.43 -12.35 -12.17
N ASP A 53 11.72 -12.62 -13.44
CA ASP A 53 12.54 -11.75 -14.26
C ASP A 53 11.84 -10.38 -14.42
N PRO A 54 12.49 -9.25 -14.10
CA PRO A 54 11.87 -7.93 -14.19
C PRO A 54 11.54 -7.48 -15.62
N VAL A 55 12.10 -8.13 -16.64
CA VAL A 55 11.90 -7.82 -18.06
C VAL A 55 10.87 -8.75 -18.70
N THR A 56 10.94 -10.06 -18.44
CA THR A 56 10.05 -11.05 -19.07
C THR A 56 8.89 -11.48 -18.19
N GLY A 57 8.99 -11.31 -16.87
CA GLY A 57 8.02 -11.82 -15.90
C GLY A 57 8.07 -13.33 -15.70
N GLU A 58 9.02 -14.04 -16.31
CA GLU A 58 9.19 -15.48 -16.16
C GLU A 58 9.84 -15.84 -14.82
N GLU A 59 9.46 -16.99 -14.26
CA GLU A 59 10.10 -17.52 -13.05
C GLU A 59 11.57 -17.82 -13.33
N MET A 60 12.45 -17.21 -12.53
CA MET A 60 13.87 -17.53 -12.56
C MET A 60 14.15 -18.72 -11.66
N ASP A 61 14.99 -19.64 -12.12
CA ASP A 61 15.53 -20.73 -11.30
C ASP A 61 16.57 -20.19 -10.30
N ARG A 62 16.08 -19.54 -9.25
CA ARG A 62 16.86 -18.94 -8.17
C ARG A 62 16.22 -19.23 -6.82
N SER A 63 17.00 -19.02 -5.76
CA SER A 63 16.54 -19.22 -4.38
C SER A 63 15.28 -18.41 -4.08
N TRP A 64 14.39 -19.02 -3.31
CA TRP A 64 13.13 -18.41 -2.92
C TRP A 64 13.41 -17.19 -2.03
N ARG A 65 12.68 -16.11 -2.29
CA ARG A 65 12.77 -14.89 -1.50
C ARG A 65 11.40 -14.24 -1.41
N TRP A 66 11.27 -13.33 -0.45
CA TRP A 66 10.12 -12.44 -0.40
C TRP A 66 10.16 -11.47 -1.57
N GLN A 67 9.00 -11.28 -2.19
CA GLN A 67 8.81 -10.43 -3.34
C GLN A 67 7.60 -9.53 -3.15
N ALA A 68 7.62 -8.42 -3.90
CA ALA A 68 6.51 -7.49 -3.94
C ALA A 68 6.24 -6.98 -5.36
N GLU A 69 4.98 -6.68 -5.63
CA GLU A 69 4.50 -6.03 -6.85
C GLU A 69 3.65 -4.83 -6.47
N ALA A 70 3.73 -3.76 -7.26
CA ALA A 70 2.85 -2.59 -7.20
C ALA A 70 2.08 -2.48 -8.52
N ASN A 71 0.76 -2.64 -8.48
CA ASN A 71 -0.11 -2.63 -9.67
C ASN A 71 0.36 -3.59 -10.79
N GLY A 72 0.93 -4.74 -10.41
CA GLY A 72 1.48 -5.75 -11.31
C GLY A 72 2.90 -5.49 -11.81
N GLU A 73 3.58 -4.43 -11.34
CA GLU A 73 5.00 -4.17 -11.65
C GLU A 73 5.89 -4.56 -10.46
N PRO A 74 7.05 -5.19 -10.70
CA PRO A 74 7.94 -5.60 -9.62
C PRO A 74 8.47 -4.39 -8.85
N ILE A 75 8.39 -4.46 -7.52
CA ILE A 75 8.93 -3.44 -6.62
C ILE A 75 9.77 -4.10 -5.53
N ASP A 76 10.76 -3.36 -5.04
CA ASP A 76 11.56 -3.80 -3.91
C ASP A 76 10.69 -3.92 -2.65
N LEU A 77 10.78 -5.06 -1.98
CA LEU A 77 10.01 -5.36 -0.77
C LEU A 77 10.31 -4.35 0.34
N GLU A 78 11.58 -3.91 0.46
CA GLU A 78 12.00 -2.95 1.50
C GLU A 78 11.33 -1.58 1.35
N GLN A 79 10.84 -1.24 0.14
CA GLN A 79 10.14 0.03 -0.10
C GLN A 79 8.68 0.01 0.39
N VAL A 80 8.06 -1.18 0.41
CA VAL A 80 6.64 -1.36 0.70
C VAL A 80 6.38 -1.94 2.07
N TRP A 81 7.17 -2.92 2.50
CA TRP A 81 7.10 -3.53 3.82
C TRP A 81 7.98 -2.75 4.81
N PRO A 82 7.56 -2.51 6.07
CA PRO A 82 6.29 -2.88 6.70
C PRO A 82 5.15 -1.86 6.50
N ARG A 83 5.36 -0.80 5.71
CA ARG A 83 4.41 0.31 5.57
C ARG A 83 3.03 -0.15 5.07
N CYS A 84 2.99 -1.09 4.13
CA CYS A 84 1.75 -1.62 3.54
C CYS A 84 0.94 -2.49 4.51
N ALA A 85 1.58 -3.09 5.52
CA ALA A 85 0.95 -4.04 6.44
C ALA A 85 -0.21 -3.45 7.26
N ARG A 86 -0.33 -2.12 7.30
CA ARG A 86 -1.42 -1.39 7.98
C ARG A 86 -2.75 -1.42 7.23
N GLN A 87 -2.73 -1.69 5.92
CA GLN A 87 -3.94 -1.66 5.07
C GLN A 87 -3.98 -2.92 4.20
N ILE A 88 -4.53 -3.99 4.76
CA ILE A 88 -4.82 -5.23 4.05
C ILE A 88 -6.05 -5.00 3.16
N ILE A 89 -6.02 -5.52 1.94
CA ILE A 89 -7.14 -5.52 1.00
C ILE A 89 -7.44 -6.93 0.53
N THR A 90 -8.60 -7.11 -0.08
CA THR A 90 -8.96 -8.38 -0.72
C THR A 90 -8.30 -8.50 -2.10
N GLU A 91 -8.19 -9.74 -2.60
CA GLU A 91 -7.72 -10.01 -3.97
C GLU A 91 -8.58 -9.29 -5.02
N ALA A 92 -9.91 -9.27 -4.82
CA ALA A 92 -10.82 -8.58 -5.73
C ALA A 92 -10.58 -7.06 -5.79
N GLU A 93 -10.27 -6.43 -4.65
CA GLU A 93 -9.88 -5.01 -4.58
C GLU A 93 -8.53 -4.76 -5.26
N HIS A 94 -7.56 -5.64 -5.02
CA HIS A 94 -6.26 -5.60 -5.68
C HIS A 94 -6.43 -5.64 -7.21
N ASP A 95 -7.19 -6.59 -7.73
CA ASP A 95 -7.44 -6.73 -9.17
C ASP A 95 -8.17 -5.53 -9.76
N MET A 96 -9.13 -4.97 -9.03
CA MET A 96 -9.82 -3.75 -9.45
C MET A 96 -8.83 -2.59 -9.57
N MET A 97 -7.93 -2.42 -8.59
CA MET A 97 -6.93 -1.35 -8.60
C MET A 97 -5.91 -1.55 -9.72
N CYS A 98 -5.43 -2.78 -9.96
CA CYS A 98 -4.57 -3.10 -11.09
C CYS A 98 -5.24 -2.78 -12.44
N ARG A 99 -6.52 -3.12 -12.60
CA ARG A 99 -7.30 -2.78 -13.81
C ARG A 99 -7.43 -1.27 -14.00
N LYS A 100 -7.70 -0.52 -12.93
CA LYS A 100 -7.77 0.95 -12.98
C LYS A 100 -6.44 1.58 -13.36
N ALA A 101 -5.34 1.10 -12.78
CA ALA A 101 -3.99 1.56 -13.12
C ALA A 101 -3.67 1.31 -14.60
N ARG A 102 -3.95 0.09 -15.10
CA ARG A 102 -3.78 -0.24 -16.52
C ARG A 102 -4.62 0.66 -17.44
N TRP A 103 -5.90 0.83 -17.12
CA TRP A 103 -6.77 1.74 -17.89
C TRP A 103 -6.24 3.17 -17.89
N ALA A 104 -5.77 3.66 -16.74
CA ALA A 104 -5.21 5.00 -16.62
C ALA A 104 -3.93 5.18 -17.44
N ARG A 105 -3.04 4.17 -17.52
CA ARG A 105 -1.86 4.24 -18.39
C ARG A 105 -2.24 4.42 -19.87
N GLU A 106 -3.34 3.81 -20.31
CA GLU A 106 -3.81 3.86 -21.70
C GLU A 106 -4.58 5.15 -22.01
N HIS A 107 -5.45 5.61 -21.10
CA HIS A 107 -6.43 6.67 -21.37
C HIS A 107 -6.11 8.00 -20.69
N ALA A 108 -5.33 7.98 -19.61
CA ALA A 108 -4.98 9.14 -18.81
C ALA A 108 -3.54 9.03 -18.27
N PRO A 109 -2.53 8.94 -19.16
CA PRO A 109 -1.13 8.70 -18.79
C PRO A 109 -0.55 9.79 -17.87
N ASP A 110 -1.14 11.00 -17.92
CA ASP A 110 -0.75 12.13 -17.07
C ASP A 110 -1.36 12.07 -15.66
N SER A 111 -2.33 11.18 -15.42
CA SER A 111 -2.97 11.03 -14.11
C SER A 111 -2.05 10.34 -13.09
N ALA A 112 -2.27 10.62 -11.80
CA ALA A 112 -1.59 9.91 -10.70
C ALA A 112 -2.02 8.43 -10.57
N LEU A 113 -3.09 8.01 -11.25
CA LEU A 113 -3.50 6.60 -11.31
C LEU A 113 -2.65 5.80 -12.30
N ALA A 114 -2.09 6.46 -13.33
CA ALA A 114 -1.23 5.83 -14.32
C ALA A 114 0.18 5.56 -13.75
N ASP A 115 0.70 6.49 -12.94
CA ASP A 115 2.00 6.38 -12.28
C ASP A 115 1.84 6.46 -10.75
N PRO A 116 2.03 5.36 -10.01
CA PRO A 116 1.87 5.33 -8.56
C PRO A 116 2.95 6.14 -7.79
N ARG A 117 3.99 6.63 -8.48
CA ARG A 117 5.01 7.54 -7.91
C ARG A 117 4.69 9.01 -8.15
N ARG A 118 3.73 9.33 -9.02
CA ARG A 118 3.30 10.70 -9.32
C ARG A 118 2.39 11.22 -8.21
N VAL A 119 2.63 12.46 -7.80
CA VAL A 119 1.78 13.16 -6.82
C VAL A 119 0.46 13.52 -7.49
N VAL A 120 -0.64 13.30 -6.79
CA VAL A 120 -1.98 13.72 -7.18
C VAL A 120 -1.99 15.24 -7.27
N ASP A 121 -2.23 15.76 -8.47
CA ASP A 121 -2.41 17.19 -8.68
C ASP A 121 -3.82 17.60 -8.25
N PRO A 122 -3.98 18.40 -7.18
CA PRO A 122 -5.29 18.80 -6.69
C PRO A 122 -6.07 19.69 -7.67
N LEU A 123 -5.41 20.32 -8.66
CA LEU A 123 -6.09 21.15 -9.67
C LEU A 123 -6.69 20.32 -10.81
N ASN A 124 -6.10 19.16 -11.10
CA ASN A 124 -6.51 18.27 -12.19
C ASN A 124 -7.21 17.00 -11.72
N SER A 125 -7.29 16.79 -10.40
CA SER A 125 -7.95 15.61 -9.83
C SER A 125 -9.39 15.92 -9.45
N PRO A 126 -10.33 14.96 -9.60
CA PRO A 126 -11.69 15.14 -9.11
C PRO A 126 -11.67 15.45 -7.62
N LEU A 127 -12.44 16.47 -7.21
CA LEU A 127 -12.51 16.90 -5.82
C LEU A 127 -13.00 15.75 -4.92
N PRO A 128 -12.36 15.52 -3.76
CA PRO A 128 -12.89 14.61 -2.76
C PRO A 128 -14.15 15.26 -2.17
N PHE A 129 -15.33 14.71 -2.50
CA PHE A 129 -16.61 15.08 -1.91
C PHE A 129 -16.88 14.26 -0.64
#